data_AF-A0AAW9H0A8-F1
#
_entry.id   AF-A0AAW9H0A8-F1
#
_cell.length_a   1.000
_cell.length_b   1.000
_cell.length_c   1.000
_cell.angle_alpha   90.00
_cell.angle_beta   90.00
_cell.angle_gamma   90.00
#
_symmetry.space_group_name_H-M   'P 1'
#
loop_
_entity.id
_entity.type
_entity.pdbx_description
1 polymer ?
#
loop_
_entity_poly.entity_id
_entity_poly.type
_entity_poly.pdbx_seq_one_letter_code
_entity_poly.pdbx_strand_id
1 'polypeptide(L)'
;MSNTSGYSAARGALRRAFFCVSSVAVGPIRLGWMAGLGWASIILQPSVSAMNAPLLELVELLSSGSTEPDERSEIVRDIEAFLPELEWTECEEQAYAVAITAAMERYSANGDKMIDVHHELCQMMGDAFPAFPKNVGTQTEYYTWLDRHLAEWTDEGDGYDVVEIDDMTTEDNHLFVVYRRDVPRILEIAASLGVPARRPLDYWRGLGYV
;
A
#
# COMPACT_ATOMS: atom_id res chain seq x y z
N MET A 1 39.94 18.02 -2.28
CA MET A 1 38.99 19.14 -2.17
C MET A 1 37.60 18.54 -2.19
N SER A 2 36.96 18.61 -1.03
CA SER A 2 35.74 17.90 -0.66
C SER A 2 34.50 18.60 -1.23
N ASN A 3 33.54 17.84 -1.75
CA ASN A 3 32.17 18.31 -1.93
C ASN A 3 31.19 17.15 -1.67
N THR A 4 30.96 16.89 -0.39
CA THR A 4 29.93 15.98 0.13
C THR A 4 29.14 16.75 1.17
N SER A 5 28.14 17.51 0.74
CA SER A 5 27.27 18.28 1.66
C SER A 5 25.80 18.37 1.22
N GLY A 6 25.35 17.58 0.24
CA GLY A 6 23.97 17.65 -0.27
C GLY A 6 23.05 16.47 0.08
N TYR A 7 23.61 15.29 0.39
CA TYR A 7 22.84 14.03 0.38
C TYR A 7 22.16 13.63 1.70
N SER A 8 22.29 14.43 2.77
CA SER A 8 21.84 14.03 4.11
C SER A 8 20.37 14.35 4.42
N ALA A 9 19.68 15.16 3.61
CA ALA A 9 18.36 15.69 3.96
C ALA A 9 17.18 14.86 3.40
N ALA A 10 17.39 14.04 2.37
CA ALA A 10 16.32 13.27 1.71
C ALA A 10 15.95 11.95 2.40
N ARG A 11 16.69 11.57 3.44
CA ARG A 11 16.74 10.22 4.01
C ARG A 11 15.62 9.88 5.02
N GLY A 12 14.97 10.90 5.58
CA GLY A 12 13.85 10.72 6.52
C GLY A 12 12.45 10.86 5.92
N ALA A 13 12.31 10.84 4.59
CA ALA A 13 11.09 11.29 3.89
C ALA A 13 9.93 10.31 3.98
N LEU A 14 10.14 8.99 3.91
CA LEU A 14 9.03 8.01 3.97
C LEU A 14 8.27 8.03 5.31
N ARG A 15 8.96 8.31 6.43
CA ARG A 15 8.30 8.51 7.74
C ARG A 15 7.61 9.88 7.89
N ARG A 16 7.85 10.84 6.99
CA ARG A 16 7.30 12.21 7.09
C ARG A 16 6.31 12.57 5.98
N ALA A 17 6.35 11.89 4.84
CA ALA A 17 5.47 12.16 3.71
C ALA A 17 3.99 11.81 3.99
N PHE A 18 3.73 10.90 4.94
CA PHE A 18 2.37 10.53 5.35
C PHE A 18 1.74 11.46 6.41
N PHE A 19 2.45 12.48 6.89
CA PHE A 19 1.96 13.36 7.95
C PHE A 19 1.61 14.77 7.42
N CYS A 20 0.58 14.89 6.59
CA CYS A 20 0.02 16.20 6.26
C CYS A 20 -1.42 16.12 5.70
N VAL A 21 -2.45 16.13 6.57
CA VAL A 21 -3.63 17.01 6.39
C VAL A 21 -4.21 17.38 7.77
N SER A 22 -4.45 18.67 7.89
CA SER A 22 -4.88 19.51 9.01
C SER A 22 -6.07 19.04 9.86
N SER A 23 -5.91 19.20 11.18
CA SER A 23 -7.01 19.36 12.13
C SER A 23 -7.93 20.51 11.72
N VAL A 24 -9.20 20.21 11.49
CA VAL A 24 -10.27 21.22 11.56
C VAL A 24 -10.90 21.13 12.94
N ALA A 25 -10.66 22.17 13.73
CA ALA A 25 -11.37 22.41 14.97
C ALA A 25 -12.84 22.75 14.67
N VAL A 26 -13.77 21.97 15.21
CA VAL A 26 -15.18 22.36 15.34
C VAL A 26 -15.50 22.42 16.83
N GLY A 27 -15.87 23.62 17.28
CA GLY A 27 -16.19 23.94 18.66
C GLY A 27 -17.48 23.25 19.17
N PRO A 28 -17.74 23.33 20.49
CA PRO A 28 -18.72 22.49 21.15
C PRO A 28 -20.14 23.04 20.97
N ILE A 29 -21.06 22.19 20.52
CA ILE A 29 -22.50 22.46 20.61
C ILE A 29 -22.99 21.93 21.97
N ARG A 30 -23.43 22.86 22.83
CA ARG A 30 -24.22 22.58 24.03
C ARG A 30 -25.65 22.21 23.64
N LEU A 31 -26.07 20.98 23.93
CA LEU A 31 -27.44 20.60 24.30
C LEU A 31 -27.27 19.52 25.38
N GLY A 32 -27.81 19.62 26.59
CA GLY A 32 -29.21 19.85 26.90
C GLY A 32 -29.70 18.57 27.57
N TRP A 33 -29.68 18.53 28.91
CA TRP A 33 -30.12 17.40 29.72
C TRP A 33 -31.60 17.10 29.48
N MET A 34 -31.94 15.84 29.14
CA MET A 34 -33.21 15.22 29.53
C MET A 34 -33.05 13.70 29.73
N ALA A 35 -33.62 13.24 30.83
CA ALA A 35 -33.66 11.87 31.30
C ALA A 35 -34.53 10.96 30.41
N GLY A 36 -34.24 9.66 30.41
CA GLY A 36 -35.14 8.66 29.86
C GLY A 36 -34.49 7.29 29.73
N LEU A 37 -34.97 6.34 30.53
CA LEU A 37 -34.67 4.91 30.48
C LEU A 37 -34.67 4.38 29.03
N GLY A 38 -33.60 3.70 28.62
CA GLY A 38 -33.52 3.05 27.34
C GLY A 38 -32.23 2.23 27.23
N TRP A 39 -32.35 0.92 27.44
CA TRP A 39 -31.50 -0.15 26.92
C TRP A 39 -30.15 0.31 26.37
N ALA A 40 -29.10 0.16 27.18
CA ALA A 40 -27.74 0.23 26.70
C ALA A 40 -27.53 -0.89 25.66
N SER A 41 -27.80 -0.57 24.40
CA SER A 41 -27.15 -1.24 23.29
C SER A 41 -25.69 -0.83 23.39
N ILE A 42 -24.93 -1.61 24.16
CA ILE A 42 -23.49 -1.67 23.98
C ILE A 42 -23.35 -2.15 22.54
N ILE A 43 -23.11 -1.22 21.62
CA ILE A 43 -22.52 -1.55 20.34
C ILE A 43 -21.16 -2.12 20.73
N LEU A 44 -21.11 -3.45 20.87
CA LEU A 44 -19.86 -4.18 20.88
C LEU A 44 -19.20 -3.78 19.56
N GLN A 45 -18.23 -2.87 19.63
CA GLN A 45 -17.22 -2.87 18.59
C GLN A 45 -16.69 -4.30 18.57
N PRO A 46 -16.70 -4.99 17.42
CA PRO A 46 -16.14 -6.33 17.35
C PRO A 46 -14.72 -6.24 17.91
N SER A 47 -14.47 -6.98 18.99
CA SER A 47 -13.15 -7.07 19.59
C SER A 47 -12.16 -7.41 18.48
N VAL A 48 -11.01 -6.74 18.48
CA VAL A 48 -9.79 -6.98 17.65
C VAL A 48 -9.50 -8.48 17.39
N SER A 49 -10.00 -9.39 18.24
CA SER A 49 -9.91 -10.84 18.14
C SER A 49 -10.70 -11.54 17.01
N ALA A 50 -11.44 -10.83 16.15
CA ALA A 50 -12.09 -11.41 14.96
C ALA A 50 -11.58 -10.85 13.63
N MET A 51 -10.51 -10.04 13.62
CA MET A 51 -9.92 -9.54 12.38
C MET A 51 -9.13 -10.65 11.67
N ASN A 52 -9.21 -10.70 10.34
CA ASN A 52 -8.45 -11.64 9.52
C ASN A 52 -6.93 -11.42 9.71
N ALA A 53 -6.29 -12.22 10.58
CA ALA A 53 -4.89 -12.06 10.96
C ALA A 53 -3.91 -12.07 9.76
N PRO A 54 -4.07 -12.94 8.75
CA PRO A 54 -3.35 -12.82 7.48
C PRO A 54 -3.52 -11.46 6.79
N LEU A 55 -4.73 -10.93 6.74
CA LEU A 55 -5.01 -9.64 6.09
C LEU A 55 -4.36 -8.47 6.85
N LEU A 56 -4.35 -8.50 8.18
CA LEU A 56 -3.63 -7.51 9.00
C LEU A 56 -2.13 -7.50 8.73
N GLU A 57 -1.53 -8.69 8.65
CA GLU A 57 -0.11 -8.84 8.33
C GLU A 57 0.16 -8.34 6.90
N LEU A 58 -0.70 -8.68 5.94
CA LEU A 58 -0.56 -8.21 4.56
C LEU A 58 -0.59 -6.67 4.48
N VAL A 59 -1.56 -6.02 5.13
CA VAL A 59 -1.67 -4.55 5.15
C VAL A 59 -0.45 -3.90 5.81
N GLU A 60 0.08 -4.50 6.89
CA GLU A 60 1.32 -4.02 7.52
C GLU A 60 2.52 -4.07 6.56
N LEU A 61 2.68 -5.18 5.86
CA LEU A 61 3.82 -5.39 4.97
C LEU A 61 3.70 -4.52 3.70
N LEU A 62 2.50 -4.43 3.11
CA LEU A 62 2.24 -3.57 1.95
C LEU A 62 2.42 -2.08 2.26
N SER A 63 2.17 -1.67 3.51
CA SER A 63 2.42 -0.28 3.95
C SER A 63 3.88 -0.03 4.38
N SER A 64 4.77 -1.02 4.28
CA SER A 64 6.14 -0.95 4.81
C SER A 64 6.20 -0.54 6.30
N GLY A 65 5.18 -0.91 7.08
CA GLY A 65 5.04 -0.53 8.48
C GLY A 65 4.78 0.96 8.72
N SER A 66 4.35 1.71 7.70
CA SER A 66 4.01 3.14 7.83
C SER A 66 2.65 3.38 8.50
N THR A 67 1.79 2.36 8.54
CA THR A 67 0.48 2.41 9.21
C THR A 67 0.60 2.21 10.71
N GLU A 68 -0.02 3.09 11.49
CA GLU A 68 -0.22 2.88 12.93
C GLU A 68 -1.20 1.70 13.17
N PRO A 69 -1.19 1.05 14.35
CA PRO A 69 -2.02 -0.13 14.62
C PRO A 69 -3.53 0.09 14.44
N ASP A 70 -4.04 1.26 14.83
CA ASP A 70 -5.47 1.60 14.69
C ASP A 70 -5.85 1.80 13.22
N GLU A 71 -5.03 2.55 12.48
CA GLU A 71 -5.20 2.79 11.05
C GLU A 71 -5.17 1.48 10.25
N ARG A 72 -4.26 0.57 10.59
CA ARG A 72 -4.18 -0.76 9.99
C ARG A 72 -5.44 -1.58 10.23
N SER A 73 -5.96 -1.53 11.45
CA SER A 73 -7.21 -2.23 11.82
C SER A 73 -8.42 -1.64 11.08
N GLU A 74 -8.41 -0.32 10.85
CA GLU A 74 -9.44 0.36 10.04
C GLU A 74 -9.37 -0.08 8.57
N ILE A 75 -8.19 -0.11 7.95
CA ILE A 75 -8.03 -0.60 6.56
C ILE A 75 -8.58 -2.02 6.42
N VAL A 76 -8.23 -2.92 7.35
CA VAL A 76 -8.73 -4.31 7.32
C VAL A 76 -10.25 -4.36 7.45
N ARG A 77 -10.83 -3.56 8.34
CA ARG A 77 -12.28 -3.47 8.49
C ARG A 77 -12.95 -2.94 7.22
N ASP A 78 -12.34 -1.96 6.57
CA ASP A 78 -12.87 -1.37 5.34
C ASP A 78 -12.82 -2.39 4.19
N ILE A 79 -11.76 -3.19 4.09
CA ILE A 79 -11.67 -4.33 3.17
C ILE A 79 -12.80 -5.33 3.45
N GLU A 80 -12.93 -5.81 4.70
CA GLU A 80 -13.95 -6.79 5.09
C GLU A 80 -15.38 -6.28 4.89
N ALA A 81 -15.62 -4.98 5.11
CA ALA A 81 -16.91 -4.35 4.90
C ALA A 81 -17.25 -4.17 3.41
N PHE A 82 -16.24 -4.07 2.54
CA PHE A 82 -16.42 -3.89 1.11
C PHE A 82 -16.61 -5.21 0.35
N LEU A 83 -16.07 -6.33 0.85
CA LEU A 83 -16.22 -7.64 0.21
C LEU A 83 -17.68 -8.02 -0.13
N PRO A 84 -18.69 -7.80 0.76
CA PRO A 84 -20.09 -8.08 0.43
C PRO A 84 -20.67 -7.15 -0.66
N GLU A 85 -20.06 -6.01 -0.95
CA GLU A 85 -20.49 -5.11 -2.02
C GLU A 85 -19.94 -5.55 -3.39
N LEU A 86 -18.99 -6.48 -3.41
CA LEU A 86 -18.30 -7.00 -4.60
C LEU A 86 -18.96 -8.26 -5.17
N GLU A 87 -20.28 -8.45 -4.96
CA GLU A 87 -21.06 -9.57 -5.52
C GLU A 87 -21.02 -9.64 -7.05
N TRP A 88 -20.61 -8.56 -7.72
CA TRP A 88 -20.45 -8.48 -9.16
C TRP A 88 -19.16 -9.13 -9.68
N THR A 89 -18.20 -9.42 -8.81
CA THR A 89 -16.94 -10.10 -9.17
C THR A 89 -17.18 -11.56 -9.51
N GLU A 90 -16.32 -12.14 -10.36
CA GLU A 90 -16.49 -13.51 -10.82
C GLU A 90 -15.98 -14.54 -9.79
N CYS A 91 -15.10 -14.12 -8.88
CA CYS A 91 -14.50 -14.98 -7.87
C CYS A 91 -14.02 -14.21 -6.62
N GLU A 92 -13.80 -14.92 -5.50
CA GLU A 92 -13.38 -14.33 -4.22
C GLU A 92 -11.98 -13.68 -4.32
N GLU A 93 -11.10 -14.26 -5.12
CA GLU A 93 -9.75 -13.76 -5.41
C GLU A 93 -9.80 -12.33 -5.98
N GLN A 94 -10.72 -12.10 -6.92
CA GLN A 94 -10.97 -10.79 -7.51
C GLN A 94 -11.54 -9.82 -6.49
N ALA A 95 -12.50 -10.27 -5.67
CA ALA A 95 -13.09 -9.44 -4.62
C ALA A 95 -12.03 -8.94 -3.62
N TYR A 96 -11.13 -9.83 -3.17
CA TYR A 96 -10.04 -9.43 -2.29
C TYR A 96 -9.05 -8.48 -2.96
N ALA A 97 -8.67 -8.74 -4.21
CA ALA A 97 -7.76 -7.86 -4.94
C ALA A 97 -8.31 -6.43 -5.06
N VAL A 98 -9.57 -6.30 -5.51
CA VAL A 98 -10.28 -5.02 -5.63
C VAL A 98 -10.42 -4.32 -4.29
N ALA A 99 -10.79 -5.06 -3.24
CA ALA A 99 -10.96 -4.46 -1.91
C ALA A 99 -9.64 -3.95 -1.33
N ILE A 100 -8.54 -4.69 -1.53
CA ILE A 100 -7.21 -4.27 -1.08
C ILE A 100 -6.73 -3.05 -1.86
N THR A 101 -6.81 -3.04 -3.19
CA THR A 101 -6.35 -1.91 -4.00
C THR A 101 -7.16 -0.64 -3.73
N ALA A 102 -8.48 -0.77 -3.53
CA ALA A 102 -9.33 0.36 -3.15
C ALA A 102 -9.01 0.89 -1.75
N ALA A 103 -8.89 0.02 -0.74
CA ALA A 103 -8.63 0.46 0.65
C ALA A 103 -7.20 0.98 0.85
N MET A 104 -6.25 0.54 0.02
CA MET A 104 -4.84 0.89 0.12
C MET A 104 -4.35 1.81 -1.00
N GLU A 105 -5.25 2.47 -1.74
CA GLU A 105 -4.92 3.34 -2.89
C GLU A 105 -3.78 4.32 -2.59
N ARG A 106 -3.82 4.99 -1.42
CA ARG A 106 -2.78 5.95 -0.97
C ARG A 106 -1.39 5.35 -0.70
N TYR A 107 -1.29 4.03 -0.62
CA TYR A 107 -0.04 3.29 -0.42
C TYR A 107 0.46 2.63 -1.70
N SER A 108 -0.26 2.78 -2.81
CA SER A 108 0.08 2.23 -4.11
C SER A 108 0.32 3.33 -5.14
N ALA A 109 1.28 3.11 -6.04
CA ALA A 109 1.38 3.85 -7.28
C ALA A 109 0.50 3.18 -8.32
N ASN A 110 -0.49 3.91 -8.84
CA ASN A 110 -1.49 3.42 -9.78
C ASN A 110 -1.29 4.05 -11.18
N GLY A 111 -1.45 3.25 -12.24
CA GLY A 111 -1.73 3.77 -13.58
C GLY A 111 -1.68 2.73 -14.71
N ASP A 112 -2.35 3.05 -15.81
CA ASP A 112 -2.40 2.25 -17.05
C ASP A 112 -1.05 2.21 -17.79
N LYS A 113 -0.23 3.27 -17.67
CA LYS A 113 1.08 3.39 -18.29
C LYS A 113 2.17 3.43 -17.24
N MET A 114 3.32 2.82 -17.57
CA MET A 114 4.52 2.87 -16.74
C MET A 114 4.96 4.28 -16.35
N ILE A 115 4.76 5.28 -17.21
CA ILE A 115 5.12 6.67 -16.91
C ILE A 115 4.21 7.28 -15.84
N ASP A 116 2.93 6.91 -15.83
CA ASP A 116 1.94 7.40 -14.88
C ASP A 116 2.19 6.75 -13.51
N VAL A 117 2.39 5.43 -13.47
CA VAL A 117 2.84 4.70 -12.27
C VAL A 117 4.15 5.28 -11.73
N HIS A 118 5.11 5.60 -12.60
CA HIS A 118 6.38 6.18 -12.16
C HIS A 118 6.22 7.58 -11.58
N HIS A 119 5.28 8.38 -12.11
CA HIS A 119 4.99 9.70 -11.56
C HIS A 119 4.42 9.59 -10.14
N GLU A 120 3.51 8.65 -9.90
CA GLU A 120 3.02 8.36 -8.54
C GLU A 120 4.14 7.86 -7.62
N LEU A 121 5.02 6.96 -8.10
CA LEU A 121 6.21 6.55 -7.33
C LEU A 121 7.10 7.74 -6.95
N CYS A 122 7.29 8.72 -7.85
CA CYS A 122 8.04 9.94 -7.53
C CYS A 122 7.35 10.77 -6.44
N GLN A 123 6.02 10.86 -6.47
CA GLN A 123 5.26 11.57 -5.43
C GLN A 123 5.39 10.86 -4.07
N MET A 124 5.30 9.53 -4.05
CA MET A 124 5.43 8.72 -2.82
C MET A 124 6.84 8.79 -2.23
N MET A 125 7.87 8.73 -3.07
CA MET A 125 9.28 8.65 -2.66
C MET A 125 9.94 10.02 -2.48
N GLY A 126 9.30 11.07 -2.99
CA GLY A 126 9.73 12.45 -2.93
C GLY A 126 10.77 12.85 -3.99
N ASP A 127 11.12 14.14 -4.01
CA ASP A 127 11.93 14.80 -5.05
C ASP A 127 13.33 14.21 -5.30
N ALA A 128 13.83 13.41 -4.35
CA ALA A 128 15.13 12.76 -4.51
C ALA A 128 15.06 11.55 -5.46
N PHE A 129 13.86 10.99 -5.68
CA PHE A 129 13.70 9.80 -6.51
C PHE A 129 13.99 10.16 -7.98
N PRO A 130 14.74 9.33 -8.71
CA PRO A 130 15.12 9.66 -10.08
C PRO A 130 13.90 9.75 -10.99
N ALA A 131 13.91 10.74 -11.89
CA ALA A 131 12.89 10.86 -12.92
C ALA A 131 12.89 9.68 -13.91
N PHE A 132 11.79 9.55 -14.65
CA PHE A 132 11.59 8.43 -15.59
C PHE A 132 12.77 8.27 -16.57
N PRO A 133 13.35 7.07 -16.69
CA PRO A 133 14.53 6.86 -17.52
C PRO A 133 14.19 6.98 -19.02
N LYS A 134 14.94 7.82 -19.74
CA LYS A 134 14.70 8.08 -21.18
C LYS A 134 15.16 6.95 -22.10
N ASN A 135 15.93 6.00 -21.59
CA ASN A 135 16.62 4.95 -22.35
C ASN A 135 16.09 3.54 -22.05
N VAL A 136 14.95 3.41 -21.37
CA VAL A 136 14.24 2.13 -21.25
C VAL A 136 13.19 2.04 -22.36
N GLY A 137 13.23 0.96 -23.13
CA GLY A 137 12.30 0.70 -24.23
C GLY A 137 11.31 -0.42 -23.93
N THR A 138 11.55 -1.20 -22.87
CA THR A 138 10.73 -2.36 -22.49
C THR A 138 10.38 -2.36 -21.01
N GLN A 139 9.33 -3.11 -20.63
CA GLN A 139 8.93 -3.26 -19.23
C GLN A 139 10.02 -3.94 -18.40
N THR A 140 10.66 -4.99 -18.94
CA THR A 140 11.78 -5.68 -18.28
C THR A 140 12.95 -4.73 -18.00
N GLU A 141 13.29 -3.84 -18.93
CA GLU A 141 14.33 -2.81 -18.72
C GLU A 141 13.93 -1.80 -17.66
N TYR A 142 12.67 -1.34 -17.67
CA TYR A 142 12.14 -0.42 -16.66
C TYR A 142 12.17 -1.04 -15.26
N TYR A 143 11.61 -2.24 -15.07
CA TYR A 143 11.61 -2.89 -13.75
C TYR A 143 13.01 -3.30 -13.29
N THR A 144 13.93 -3.63 -14.21
CA THR A 144 15.35 -3.85 -13.86
C THR A 144 16.03 -2.55 -13.41
N TRP A 145 15.71 -1.43 -14.04
CA TRP A 145 16.18 -0.11 -13.62
C TRP A 145 15.59 0.28 -12.25
N LEU A 146 14.29 0.06 -12.06
CA LEU A 146 13.57 0.38 -10.83
C LEU A 146 14.09 -0.43 -9.65
N ASP A 147 14.24 -1.75 -9.82
CA ASP A 147 14.79 -2.68 -8.80
C ASP A 147 16.15 -2.20 -8.28
N ARG A 148 17.05 -1.73 -9.17
CA ARG A 148 18.35 -1.20 -8.76
C ARG A 148 18.23 0.05 -7.88
N HIS A 149 17.39 0.99 -8.26
CA HIS A 149 17.25 2.25 -7.51
C HIS A 149 16.56 2.03 -6.18
N LEU A 150 15.55 1.16 -6.13
CA LEU A 150 14.86 0.80 -4.89
C LEU A 150 15.78 0.01 -3.94
N ALA A 151 16.66 -0.87 -4.46
CA ALA A 151 17.66 -1.57 -3.65
C ALA A 151 18.58 -0.60 -2.87
N GLU A 152 18.90 0.54 -3.49
CA GLU A 152 19.76 1.57 -2.90
C GLU A 152 19.00 2.55 -2.00
N TRP A 153 17.66 2.48 -1.97
CA TRP A 153 16.78 3.46 -1.35
C TRP A 153 16.47 3.18 0.12
N THR A 154 17.45 2.84 0.96
CA THR A 154 17.21 2.61 2.40
C THR A 154 18.37 3.09 3.28
N ASP A 155 18.03 3.50 4.50
CA ASP A 155 19.02 3.81 5.56
C ASP A 155 19.32 2.60 6.46
N GLU A 156 18.46 1.57 6.48
CA GLU A 156 18.46 0.48 7.48
C GLU A 156 18.75 -0.92 6.92
N GLY A 157 18.91 -1.06 5.59
CA GLY A 157 19.34 -2.30 4.93
C GLY A 157 18.29 -2.98 4.02
N ASP A 158 18.79 -3.81 3.10
CA ASP A 158 18.17 -4.61 2.02
C ASP A 158 17.35 -3.87 0.93
N GLY A 159 17.01 -2.61 1.15
CA GLY A 159 16.35 -1.76 0.17
C GLY A 159 14.87 -2.04 0.03
N TYR A 160 14.25 -1.32 -0.89
CA TYR A 160 12.88 -1.54 -1.29
C TYR A 160 12.82 -2.43 -2.53
N ASP A 161 11.64 -2.97 -2.76
CA ASP A 161 11.21 -3.61 -3.99
C ASP A 161 9.76 -3.20 -4.26
N VAL A 162 9.17 -3.67 -5.36
CA VAL A 162 7.76 -3.46 -5.68
C VAL A 162 7.01 -4.78 -5.75
N VAL A 163 5.81 -4.76 -5.18
CA VAL A 163 4.79 -5.81 -5.34
C VAL A 163 3.61 -5.21 -6.08
N GLU A 164 3.12 -5.92 -7.08
CA GLU A 164 1.92 -5.57 -7.82
C GLU A 164 0.76 -6.43 -7.35
N ILE A 165 -0.40 -5.82 -7.13
CA ILE A 165 -1.68 -6.53 -6.97
C ILE A 165 -2.50 -6.27 -8.21
N ASP A 166 -2.91 -7.34 -8.89
CA ASP A 166 -3.71 -7.28 -10.09
C ASP A 166 -5.20 -7.34 -9.72
N ASP A 167 -5.91 -6.22 -9.78
CA ASP A 167 -7.34 -6.21 -9.41
C ASP A 167 -8.24 -6.92 -10.44
N MET A 168 -7.69 -7.29 -11.61
CA MET A 168 -8.36 -7.97 -12.73
C MET A 168 -9.59 -7.22 -13.28
N THR A 169 -9.78 -5.95 -12.92
CA THR A 169 -10.94 -5.13 -13.29
C THR A 169 -10.54 -3.93 -14.12
N THR A 170 -9.31 -3.46 -13.94
CA THR A 170 -8.73 -2.33 -14.64
C THR A 170 -7.49 -2.77 -15.43
N GLU A 171 -7.06 -1.94 -16.38
CA GLU A 171 -5.73 -2.07 -17.00
C GLU A 171 -4.65 -1.38 -16.15
N ASP A 172 -5.02 -0.88 -14.97
CA ASP A 172 -4.12 -0.14 -14.09
C ASP A 172 -3.23 -1.10 -13.31
N ASN A 173 -1.96 -0.71 -13.16
CA ASN A 173 -1.02 -1.44 -12.33
C ASN A 173 -1.04 -0.83 -10.92
N HIS A 174 -1.29 -1.63 -9.88
CA HIS A 174 -1.24 -1.18 -8.48
C HIS A 174 0.08 -1.61 -7.84
N LEU A 175 1.09 -0.74 -7.84
CA LEU A 175 2.41 -1.04 -7.29
C LEU A 175 2.58 -0.55 -5.86
N PHE A 176 2.86 -1.47 -4.95
CA PHE A 176 3.24 -1.19 -3.56
C PHE A 176 4.75 -1.20 -3.41
N VAL A 177 5.31 -0.14 -2.84
CA VAL A 177 6.74 -0.07 -2.47
C VAL A 177 6.91 -0.71 -1.09
N VAL A 178 7.61 -1.84 -1.05
CA VAL A 178 7.74 -2.69 0.15
C VAL A 178 9.19 -2.99 0.46
N TYR A 179 9.51 -3.35 1.70
CA TYR A 179 10.86 -3.82 2.01
C TYR A 179 11.16 -5.10 1.24
N ARG A 180 12.35 -5.16 0.63
CA ARG A 180 12.77 -6.30 -0.20
C ARG A 180 12.71 -7.64 0.54
N ARG A 181 13.09 -7.64 1.81
CA ARG A 181 13.05 -8.82 2.70
C ARG A 181 11.63 -9.37 2.94
N ASP A 182 10.62 -8.52 2.78
CA ASP A 182 9.23 -8.85 3.11
C ASP A 182 8.46 -9.37 1.88
N VAL A 183 8.99 -9.18 0.66
CA VAL A 183 8.38 -9.65 -0.59
C VAL A 183 7.97 -11.14 -0.54
N PRO A 184 8.83 -12.09 -0.12
CA PRO A 184 8.42 -13.50 -0.06
C PRO A 184 7.23 -13.74 0.86
N ARG A 185 7.17 -13.03 1.99
CA ARG A 185 6.08 -13.16 2.96
C ARG A 185 4.78 -12.53 2.44
N ILE A 186 4.87 -11.39 1.77
CA ILE A 186 3.74 -10.75 1.09
C ILE A 186 3.12 -11.71 0.07
N LEU A 187 3.93 -12.30 -0.80
CA LEU A 187 3.45 -13.22 -1.83
C LEU A 187 2.84 -14.50 -1.22
N GLU A 188 3.44 -15.04 -0.15
CA GLU A 188 2.88 -16.18 0.58
C GLU A 188 1.49 -15.88 1.16
N ILE A 189 1.33 -14.72 1.82
CA ILE A 189 0.05 -14.32 2.41
C ILE A 189 -0.99 -14.03 1.32
N ALA A 190 -0.60 -13.29 0.28
CA ALA A 190 -1.46 -12.99 -0.85
C ALA A 190 -1.99 -14.29 -1.50
N ALA A 191 -1.10 -15.25 -1.78
CA ALA A 191 -1.50 -16.56 -2.30
C ALA A 191 -2.45 -17.31 -1.36
N SER A 192 -2.25 -17.23 -0.03
CA SER A 192 -3.16 -17.86 0.94
C SER A 192 -4.56 -17.22 0.99
N LEU A 193 -4.66 -15.95 0.58
CA LEU A 193 -5.91 -15.20 0.45
C LEU A 193 -6.46 -15.26 -0.99
N GLY A 194 -5.77 -15.94 -1.91
CA GLY A 194 -6.12 -15.99 -3.33
C GLY A 194 -5.89 -14.67 -4.08
N VAL A 195 -5.22 -13.68 -3.47
CA VAL A 195 -4.94 -12.39 -4.09
C VAL A 195 -3.85 -12.56 -5.15
N PRO A 196 -4.09 -12.18 -6.42
CA PRO A 196 -3.10 -12.21 -7.48
C PRO A 196 -2.03 -11.12 -7.27
N ALA A 197 -1.06 -11.43 -6.43
CA ALA A 197 0.10 -10.58 -6.20
C ALA A 197 1.31 -11.13 -6.97
N ARG A 198 2.15 -10.22 -7.49
CA ARG A 198 3.39 -10.61 -8.18
C ARG A 198 4.49 -9.60 -7.94
N ARG A 199 5.73 -10.06 -8.11
CA ARG A 199 6.85 -9.15 -8.32
C ARG A 199 6.98 -8.87 -9.82
N PRO A 200 6.75 -7.63 -10.29
CA PRO A 200 6.71 -7.33 -11.73
C PRO A 200 7.97 -7.76 -12.48
N LEU A 201 9.14 -7.58 -11.88
CA LEU A 201 10.42 -7.95 -12.50
C LEU A 201 10.50 -9.46 -12.81
N ASP A 202 9.94 -10.31 -11.94
CA ASP A 202 9.98 -11.75 -12.13
C ASP A 202 8.98 -12.17 -13.23
N TYR A 203 7.80 -11.55 -13.25
CA TYR A 203 6.82 -11.73 -14.33
C TYR A 203 7.42 -11.37 -15.71
N TRP A 204 8.03 -10.19 -15.84
CA TRP A 204 8.63 -9.73 -17.09
C TRP A 204 9.94 -10.43 -17.48
N ARG A 205 10.52 -11.22 -16.57
CA ARG A 205 11.63 -12.16 -16.86
C ARG A 205 11.13 -13.55 -17.26
N GLY A 206 9.82 -13.79 -17.24
CA GLY A 206 9.23 -15.09 -17.53
C GLY A 206 9.37 -16.10 -16.39
N LEU A 207 9.54 -15.63 -15.15
CA LEU A 207 9.63 -16.48 -13.96
C LEU A 207 8.26 -16.85 -13.37
N GLY A 208 7.17 -16.32 -13.95
CA GLY A 208 5.79 -16.73 -13.66
C GLY A 208 5.15 -16.05 -12.44
N TYR A 209 3.89 -16.39 -12.20
CA TYR A 209 3.13 -16.07 -10.99
C TYR A 209 3.55 -17.04 -9.87
N VAL A 210 3.59 -16.56 -8.62
CA VAL A 210 3.63 -17.42 -7.42
C VAL A 210 2.26 -17.33 -6.75
#